data_AF-A0A0K0FX46-F1
#
_entry.id   AF-A0A0K0FX46-F1
#
_cell.length_a   1.000
_cell.length_b   1.000
_cell.length_c   1.000
_cell.angle_alpha   90.00
_cell.angle_beta   90.00
_cell.angle_gamma   90.00
#
_symmetry.space_group_name_H-M   'P 1'
#
loop_
_entity.id
_entity.type
_entity.pdbx_description
1 polymer ?
#
loop_
_entity_poly.entity_id
_entity_poly.type
_entity_poly.pdbx_seq_one_letter_code
_entity_poly.pdbx_strand_id
1 'polypeptide(L)'
;MNRYSSSVKNTFLNVINNRAFNVILTSVIVFLSIYILIVGFFHRSLIHPLTDAELLPTEEPQLIVDEKDLVENIQESTIKTIISLFFLWFISLIASKIFRSIYLPALIGCLIIGILFRNLEALHDFLSIDAFWADSIRYIAFITILIRCGIGLDSISLRSHWMLCGSIGIISVIFETIAIVCTSYFIFHIPFGLSILLGCVI
;
A
#
# COMPACT_ATOMS: atom_id res chain seq x y z
N MET A 1 -17.99 -23.44 31.31
CA MET A 1 -18.71 -22.18 31.03
C MET A 1 -18.18 -21.56 29.72
N ASN A 2 -18.64 -22.01 28.52
CA ASN A 2 -18.49 -21.22 27.26
C ASN A 2 -19.23 -21.78 26.01
N ARG A 3 -20.38 -22.45 26.17
CA ARG A 3 -21.10 -23.12 25.06
C ARG A 3 -21.72 -22.14 24.03
N TYR A 4 -21.92 -20.87 24.41
CA TYR A 4 -22.42 -19.82 23.52
C TYR A 4 -21.34 -19.22 22.60
N SER A 5 -20.09 -19.07 23.07
CA SER A 5 -19.00 -18.49 22.26
C SER A 5 -18.65 -19.35 21.05
N SER A 6 -18.72 -20.68 21.17
CA SER A 6 -18.49 -21.59 20.04
C SER A 6 -19.58 -21.50 18.97
N SER A 7 -20.83 -21.22 19.34
CA SER A 7 -21.94 -21.13 18.39
C SER A 7 -21.80 -19.91 17.48
N VAL A 8 -21.51 -18.74 18.05
CA VAL A 8 -21.31 -17.50 17.28
C VAL A 8 -20.09 -17.60 16.37
N LYS A 9 -18.98 -18.18 16.87
CA LYS A 9 -17.77 -18.42 16.07
C LYS A 9 -18.05 -19.37 14.89
N ASN A 10 -18.75 -20.47 15.13
CA ASN A 10 -19.06 -21.44 14.07
C ASN A 10 -19.99 -20.85 13.01
N THR A 11 -20.98 -20.06 13.41
CA THR A 11 -21.86 -19.34 12.48
C THR A 11 -21.08 -18.31 11.66
N PHE A 12 -20.19 -17.54 12.30
CA PHE A 12 -19.36 -16.55 11.62
C PHE A 12 -18.38 -17.18 10.63
N LEU A 13 -17.74 -18.28 11.00
CA LEU A 13 -16.85 -19.04 10.11
C LEU A 13 -17.60 -19.62 8.92
N ASN A 14 -18.84 -20.09 9.11
CA ASN A 14 -19.67 -20.61 8.02
C ASN A 14 -20.12 -19.51 7.05
N VAL A 15 -20.32 -18.29 7.55
CA VAL A 15 -20.63 -17.11 6.72
C VAL A 15 -19.42 -16.67 5.90
N ILE A 16 -18.23 -16.55 6.50
CA ILE A 16 -17.01 -16.13 5.79
C ILE A 16 -16.55 -17.17 4.75
N ASN A 17 -16.67 -18.45 5.06
CA ASN A 17 -16.24 -19.51 4.15
C ASN A 17 -17.21 -19.73 2.96
N ASN A 18 -18.33 -19.02 2.92
CA ASN A 18 -19.28 -19.14 1.82
C ASN A 18 -18.77 -18.40 0.58
N ARG A 19 -18.63 -19.12 -0.55
CA ARG A 19 -18.23 -18.55 -1.84
C ARG A 19 -19.08 -17.33 -2.22
N ALA A 20 -20.39 -17.39 -1.98
CA ALA A 20 -21.30 -16.28 -2.29
C ALA A 20 -20.94 -15.02 -1.48
N PHE A 21 -20.61 -15.19 -0.19
CA PHE A 21 -20.22 -14.08 0.68
C PHE A 21 -18.92 -13.42 0.19
N ASN A 22 -17.90 -14.21 -0.17
CA ASN A 22 -16.64 -13.68 -0.70
C ASN A 22 -16.84 -12.92 -2.03
N VAL A 23 -17.74 -13.40 -2.89
CA VAL A 23 -18.08 -12.71 -4.15
C VAL A 23 -18.84 -11.40 -3.87
N ILE A 24 -19.80 -11.41 -2.94
CA ILE A 24 -20.53 -10.20 -2.53
C ILE A 24 -19.58 -9.17 -1.92
N LEU A 25 -18.71 -9.59 -1.00
CA LEU A 25 -17.72 -8.72 -0.38
C LEU A 25 -16.79 -8.09 -1.42
N THR A 26 -16.28 -8.90 -2.35
CA THR A 26 -15.43 -8.40 -3.45
C THR A 26 -16.18 -7.41 -4.33
N SER A 27 -17.45 -7.69 -4.65
CA SER A 27 -18.31 -6.77 -5.42
C SER A 27 -18.51 -5.44 -4.70
N VAL A 28 -18.83 -5.46 -3.41
CA VAL A 28 -19.00 -4.25 -2.58
C VAL A 28 -17.72 -3.42 -2.55
N ILE A 29 -16.55 -4.06 -2.39
CA ILE A 29 -15.25 -3.37 -2.42
C ILE A 29 -15.04 -2.69 -3.77
N VAL A 30 -15.32 -3.37 -4.88
CA VAL A 30 -15.18 -2.80 -6.23
C VAL A 30 -16.12 -1.61 -6.43
N PHE A 31 -17.38 -1.73 -6.02
CA PHE A 31 -18.36 -0.63 -6.12
C PHE A 31 -17.95 0.59 -5.29
N LEU A 32 -17.51 0.40 -4.05
CA LEU A 32 -17.01 1.48 -3.20
C LEU A 32 -15.78 2.15 -3.83
N SER A 33 -14.87 1.36 -4.37
CA SER A 33 -13.66 1.85 -5.03
C SER A 33 -14.02 2.69 -6.27
N ILE A 34 -14.97 2.23 -7.09
CA ILE A 34 -15.46 2.98 -8.26
C ILE A 34 -16.16 4.27 -7.84
N TYR A 35 -16.95 4.25 -6.77
CA TYR A 35 -17.59 5.45 -6.22
C TYR A 35 -16.55 6.50 -5.81
N ILE A 36 -15.47 6.11 -5.14
CA ILE A 36 -14.39 7.01 -4.76
C ILE A 36 -13.70 7.61 -6.00
N LEU A 37 -13.51 6.83 -7.07
CA LEU A 37 -12.98 7.36 -8.33
C LEU A 37 -13.91 8.40 -8.95
N ILE A 38 -15.22 8.15 -8.95
CA ILE A 38 -16.20 9.11 -9.49
C ILE A 38 -16.17 10.39 -8.66
N VAL A 39 -16.16 10.31 -7.33
CA VAL A 39 -16.06 11.49 -6.45
C VAL A 39 -14.75 12.26 -6.71
N GLY A 40 -13.63 11.57 -6.92
CA GLY A 40 -12.36 12.20 -7.27
C GLY A 40 -12.37 12.86 -8.65
N PHE A 41 -12.99 12.24 -9.64
CA PHE A 41 -13.02 12.74 -11.03
C PHE A 41 -13.88 13.99 -11.20
N PHE A 42 -15.00 14.10 -10.47
CA PHE A 42 -15.96 15.20 -10.64
C PHE A 42 -15.60 16.48 -9.86
N HIS A 43 -14.47 16.51 -9.13
CA HIS A 43 -13.91 17.70 -8.47
C HIS A 43 -14.91 18.50 -7.59
N ARG A 44 -16.04 17.91 -7.15
CA ARG A 44 -17.01 18.60 -6.28
C ARG A 44 -17.89 17.65 -5.46
N SER A 45 -18.20 18.09 -4.24
CA SER A 45 -19.29 17.57 -3.41
C SER A 45 -20.63 17.77 -4.12
N LEU A 46 -21.17 16.70 -4.71
CA LEU A 46 -22.46 16.70 -5.43
C LEU A 46 -23.64 17.25 -4.61
N ILE A 47 -23.51 17.31 -3.28
CA ILE A 47 -24.59 17.68 -2.36
C ILE A 47 -24.67 19.21 -2.13
N HIS A 48 -23.61 19.99 -2.42
CA HIS A 48 -23.72 21.46 -2.38
C HIS A 48 -22.77 22.18 -3.36
N PRO A 49 -23.19 22.36 -4.62
CA PRO A 49 -22.46 23.15 -5.63
C PRO A 49 -22.81 24.66 -5.65
N LEU A 50 -23.48 25.21 -4.64
CA LEU A 50 -23.88 26.63 -4.62
C LEU A 50 -23.76 27.24 -3.20
N THR A 51 -22.54 27.30 -2.68
CA THR A 51 -22.22 28.29 -1.63
C THR A 51 -21.00 29.08 -2.08
N ASP A 52 -21.12 29.65 -3.27
CA ASP A 52 -20.31 30.79 -3.66
C ASP A 52 -21.22 32.03 -3.53
N ALA A 53 -20.68 33.09 -2.95
CA ALA A 53 -21.29 34.42 -2.75
C ALA A 53 -22.04 34.67 -1.43
N GLU A 54 -21.35 34.61 -0.29
CA GLU A 54 -21.50 35.73 0.66
C GLU A 54 -20.51 36.83 0.27
N LEU A 55 -20.98 37.66 -0.67
CA LEU A 55 -20.53 39.04 -0.82
C LEU A 55 -20.87 39.78 0.47
N LEU A 56 -19.88 40.09 1.30
CA LEU A 56 -19.82 41.40 1.94
C LEU A 56 -18.39 41.95 1.84
N PRO A 57 -18.21 43.10 1.17
CA PRO A 57 -16.93 43.79 1.12
C PRO A 57 -16.77 44.59 2.41
N THR A 58 -15.73 44.31 3.18
CA THR A 58 -15.23 45.29 4.14
C THR A 58 -13.73 45.36 3.99
N GLU A 59 -13.28 46.52 3.56
CA GLU A 59 -11.91 46.83 3.23
C GLU A 59 -11.03 46.83 4.48
N GLU A 60 -9.93 46.06 4.47
CA GLU A 60 -8.65 46.48 5.06
C GLU A 60 -7.50 45.92 4.20
N PRO A 61 -6.58 46.75 3.68
CA PRO A 61 -5.47 46.29 2.87
C PRO A 61 -4.30 45.91 3.78
N GLN A 62 -3.85 44.64 3.76
CA GLN A 62 -2.45 44.19 3.68
C GLN A 62 -2.30 42.69 4.02
N LEU A 63 -1.77 41.92 3.05
CA LEU A 63 -1.13 40.59 3.20
C LEU A 63 -2.04 39.35 3.28
N ILE A 64 -2.78 39.04 2.21
CA ILE A 64 -3.45 37.73 2.03
C ILE A 64 -3.27 37.26 0.58
N VAL A 65 -2.06 36.82 0.26
CA VAL A 65 -1.77 35.95 -0.89
C VAL A 65 -1.01 34.78 -0.29
N ASP A 66 -1.70 33.83 0.34
CA ASP A 66 -1.05 32.58 0.76
C ASP A 66 -2.07 31.48 1.13
N GLU A 67 -3.12 31.78 1.89
CA GLU A 67 -3.91 30.69 2.52
C GLU A 67 -4.93 30.03 1.57
N LYS A 68 -5.61 30.79 0.70
CA LYS A 68 -6.60 30.25 -0.25
C LYS A 68 -5.95 29.45 -1.38
N ASP A 69 -4.87 29.98 -1.96
CA ASP A 69 -4.12 29.32 -3.04
C ASP A 69 -3.38 28.08 -2.53
N LEU A 70 -2.85 28.10 -1.29
CA LEU A 70 -2.23 26.94 -0.66
C LEU A 70 -3.25 25.82 -0.40
N VAL A 71 -4.43 26.16 0.15
CA VAL A 71 -5.49 25.18 0.42
C VAL A 71 -6.06 24.60 -0.88
N GLU A 72 -6.21 25.39 -1.94
CA GLU A 72 -6.65 24.91 -3.26
C GLU A 72 -5.59 24.00 -3.91
N ASN A 73 -4.30 24.33 -3.79
CA ASN A 73 -3.20 23.50 -4.30
C ASN A 73 -3.06 22.16 -3.56
N ILE A 74 -3.24 22.16 -2.24
CA ILE A 74 -3.25 20.93 -1.42
C ILE A 74 -4.44 20.03 -1.80
N GLN A 75 -5.61 20.60 -2.05
CA GLN A 75 -6.79 19.84 -2.45
C GLN A 75 -6.62 19.22 -3.85
N GLU A 76 -6.09 19.97 -4.81
CA GLU A 76 -5.73 19.49 -6.16
C GLU A 76 -4.72 18.33 -6.11
N SER A 77 -3.65 18.47 -5.33
CA SER A 77 -2.63 17.42 -5.20
C SER A 77 -3.16 16.13 -4.55
N THR A 78 -4.06 16.27 -3.57
CA THR A 78 -4.69 15.13 -2.89
C THR A 78 -5.60 14.35 -3.83
N ILE A 79 -6.39 15.05 -4.65
CA ILE A 79 -7.29 14.42 -5.63
C ILE A 79 -6.49 13.62 -6.67
N LYS A 80 -5.41 14.20 -7.21
CA LYS A 80 -4.52 13.51 -8.16
C LYS A 80 -3.91 12.24 -7.56
N THR A 81 -3.49 12.30 -6.29
CA THR A 81 -2.94 11.13 -5.58
C THR A 81 -3.97 10.01 -5.42
N ILE A 82 -5.22 10.34 -5.07
CA ILE A 82 -6.29 9.34 -4.88
C ILE A 82 -6.63 8.64 -6.21
N ILE A 83 -6.79 9.42 -7.28
CA ILE A 83 -7.08 8.88 -8.63
C ILE A 83 -5.93 7.98 -9.08
N SER A 84 -4.69 8.43 -8.87
CA SER A 84 -3.48 7.70 -9.18
C SER A 84 -3.39 6.36 -8.43
N LEU A 85 -3.62 6.37 -7.11
CA LEU A 85 -3.63 5.16 -6.30
C LEU A 85 -4.69 4.16 -6.73
N PHE A 86 -5.90 4.63 -7.05
CA PHE A 86 -6.96 3.75 -7.55
C PHE A 86 -6.56 3.12 -8.87
N PHE A 87 -6.09 3.93 -9.83
CA PHE A 87 -5.74 3.43 -11.16
C PHE A 87 -4.59 2.44 -11.07
N LEU A 88 -3.54 2.78 -10.31
CA LEU A 88 -2.41 1.90 -10.01
C LEU A 88 -2.88 0.58 -9.39
N TRP A 89 -3.77 0.62 -8.39
CA TRP A 89 -4.33 -0.57 -7.78
C TRP A 89 -5.09 -1.43 -8.80
N PHE A 90 -5.97 -0.82 -9.59
CA PHE A 90 -6.80 -1.54 -10.56
C PHE A 90 -5.95 -2.20 -11.66
N ILE A 91 -5.00 -1.44 -12.24
CA ILE A 91 -4.14 -1.97 -13.30
C ILE A 91 -3.11 -2.99 -12.77
N SER A 92 -2.71 -2.85 -11.50
CA SER A 92 -1.90 -3.84 -10.80
C SER A 92 -2.64 -5.16 -10.59
N LEU A 93 -3.93 -5.11 -10.26
CA LEU A 93 -4.74 -6.31 -10.11
C LEU A 93 -4.96 -7.05 -11.44
N ILE A 94 -5.23 -6.33 -12.53
CA ILE A 94 -5.39 -6.97 -13.84
C ILE A 94 -4.06 -7.57 -14.32
N ALA A 95 -2.94 -6.85 -14.15
CA ALA A 95 -1.59 -7.33 -14.43
C ALA A 95 -1.28 -8.60 -13.61
N SER A 96 -1.51 -8.57 -12.30
CA SER A 96 -1.29 -9.72 -11.42
C SER A 96 -2.08 -10.95 -11.83
N LYS A 97 -3.31 -10.76 -12.29
CA LYS A 97 -4.16 -11.87 -12.74
C LYS A 97 -3.70 -12.44 -14.07
N ILE A 98 -3.26 -11.61 -15.04
CA ILE A 98 -2.73 -12.11 -16.31
C ILE A 98 -1.41 -12.87 -16.09
N PHE A 99 -0.50 -12.35 -15.26
CA PHE A 99 0.76 -13.03 -14.93
C PHE A 99 0.52 -14.36 -14.21
N ARG A 100 -0.46 -14.41 -13.31
CA ARG A 100 -0.85 -15.66 -12.65
C ARG A 100 -1.42 -16.70 -13.62
N SER A 101 -2.06 -16.26 -14.71
CA SER A 101 -2.53 -17.16 -15.77
C SER A 101 -1.40 -17.76 -16.59
N ILE A 102 -0.22 -17.13 -16.60
CA ILE A 102 0.99 -17.57 -17.32
C ILE A 102 1.92 -18.35 -16.35
N TYR A 103 1.39 -18.85 -15.22
CA TYR A 103 2.16 -19.55 -14.18
C TYR A 103 3.29 -18.73 -13.52
N LEU A 104 3.30 -17.40 -13.70
CA LEU A 104 4.23 -16.52 -12.98
C LEU A 104 3.65 -16.09 -11.63
N PRO A 105 4.51 -15.88 -10.62
CA PRO A 105 4.12 -15.24 -9.37
C PRO A 105 3.42 -13.90 -9.62
N ALA A 106 2.25 -13.70 -9.01
CA ALA A 106 1.46 -12.47 -9.14
C ALA A 106 2.26 -11.20 -8.75
N LEU A 107 3.25 -11.35 -7.86
CA LEU A 107 4.13 -10.29 -7.39
C LEU A 107 4.87 -9.60 -8.55
N ILE A 108 5.26 -10.35 -9.58
CA ILE A 108 5.94 -9.81 -10.77
C ILE A 108 5.01 -8.86 -11.54
N GLY A 109 3.73 -9.19 -11.66
CA GLY A 109 2.73 -8.33 -12.31
C GLY A 109 2.54 -7.00 -11.57
N CYS A 110 2.44 -7.04 -10.24
CA CYS A 110 2.41 -5.84 -9.40
C CYS A 110 3.70 -5.00 -9.51
N LEU A 111 4.86 -5.64 -9.58
CA LEU A 111 6.15 -4.95 -9.63
C LEU A 111 6.34 -4.21 -10.96
N ILE A 112 6.05 -4.89 -12.08
CA ILE A 112 6.20 -4.32 -13.43
C ILE A 112 5.33 -3.08 -13.58
N ILE A 113 4.08 -3.13 -13.12
CA ILE A 113 3.20 -1.97 -13.24
C ILE A 113 3.70 -0.79 -12.41
N GLY A 114 4.27 -1.04 -11.22
CA GLY A 114 4.85 0.01 -10.38
C GLY A 114 6.10 0.64 -11.01
N ILE A 115 6.96 -0.18 -11.64
CA ILE A 115 8.13 0.30 -12.38
C ILE A 115 7.68 1.14 -13.59
N LEU A 116 6.71 0.65 -14.36
CA LEU A 116 6.17 1.36 -15.52
C LEU A 116 5.55 2.70 -15.11
N PHE A 117 4.81 2.70 -14.01
CA PHE A 117 4.20 3.88 -13.45
C PHE A 117 5.23 4.96 -13.06
N ARG A 118 6.39 4.56 -12.52
CA ARG A 118 7.49 5.48 -12.18
C ARG A 118 8.31 5.91 -13.40
N ASN A 119 8.38 5.10 -14.44
CA ASN A 119 9.24 5.35 -15.60
C ASN A 119 8.55 6.14 -16.72
N LEU A 120 7.22 6.09 -16.82
CA LEU A 120 6.48 6.84 -17.83
C LEU A 120 6.34 8.33 -17.45
N GLU A 121 7.22 9.15 -18.02
CA GLU A 121 7.22 10.62 -17.87
C GLU A 121 5.88 11.25 -18.29
N ALA A 122 5.19 10.65 -19.27
CA ALA A 122 3.86 11.07 -19.73
C ALA A 122 2.75 10.97 -18.66
N LEU A 123 2.96 10.20 -17.59
CA LEU A 123 2.01 10.07 -16.47
C LEU A 123 2.36 11.00 -15.30
N HIS A 124 3.54 11.63 -15.29
CA HIS A 124 4.01 12.47 -14.19
C HIS A 124 3.15 13.73 -14.01
N ASP A 125 2.64 14.30 -15.11
CA ASP A 125 1.81 15.52 -15.08
C ASP A 125 0.38 15.28 -14.56
N PHE A 126 -0.13 14.06 -14.68
CA PHE A 126 -1.49 13.70 -14.28
C PHE A 126 -1.56 12.86 -13.00
N LEU A 127 -0.49 12.15 -12.63
CA LEU A 127 -0.53 11.11 -11.62
C LEU A 127 0.72 11.15 -10.70
N SER A 128 0.96 12.29 -10.06
CA SER A 128 1.94 12.39 -8.98
C SER A 128 1.38 11.78 -7.68
N ILE A 129 2.12 10.84 -7.10
CA ILE A 129 1.85 10.31 -5.75
C ILE A 129 2.76 11.09 -4.81
N ASP A 130 2.16 11.82 -3.88
CA ASP A 130 2.93 12.52 -2.86
C ASP A 130 3.72 11.52 -1.97
N ALA A 131 4.93 11.92 -1.59
CA ALA A 131 5.87 11.05 -0.86
C ALA A 131 5.30 10.57 0.48
N PHE A 132 4.49 11.39 1.16
CA PHE A 132 3.85 11.04 2.42
C PHE A 132 2.91 9.84 2.27
N TRP A 133 2.13 9.79 1.18
CA TRP A 133 1.22 8.69 0.91
C TRP A 133 1.95 7.42 0.51
N ALA A 134 3.00 7.55 -0.31
CA ALA A 134 3.83 6.41 -0.70
C ALA A 134 4.50 5.74 0.52
N ASP A 135 5.06 6.54 1.43
CA ASP A 135 5.66 6.02 2.67
C ASP A 135 4.61 5.40 3.60
N SER A 136 3.46 6.03 3.77
CA SER A 136 2.36 5.50 4.58
C SER A 136 1.89 4.14 4.07
N ILE A 137 1.72 3.97 2.76
CA ILE A 137 1.32 2.70 2.15
C ILE A 137 2.39 1.63 2.36
N ARG A 138 3.68 1.99 2.21
CA ARG A 138 4.79 1.06 2.46
C ARG A 138 4.79 0.54 3.89
N TYR A 139 4.56 1.42 4.88
CA TYR A 139 4.46 0.99 6.28
C TYR A 139 3.25 0.10 6.53
N ILE A 140 2.07 0.46 6.02
CA ILE A 140 0.85 -0.35 6.17
C ILE A 140 1.03 -1.73 5.51
N ALA A 141 1.65 -1.78 4.33
CA ALA A 141 1.93 -3.02 3.61
C ALA A 141 2.89 -3.91 4.41
N PHE A 142 3.99 -3.35 4.91
CA PHE A 142 4.96 -4.06 5.73
C PHE A 142 4.32 -4.66 6.99
N ILE A 143 3.54 -3.87 7.73
CA ILE A 143 2.82 -4.32 8.92
C ILE A 143 1.84 -5.44 8.56
N THR A 144 1.09 -5.30 7.47
CA THR A 144 0.12 -6.32 7.02
C THR A 144 0.82 -7.64 6.65
N ILE A 145 1.98 -7.58 6.00
CA ILE A 145 2.79 -8.76 5.66
C ILE A 145 3.28 -9.44 6.93
N LEU A 146 3.80 -8.68 7.90
CA LEU A 146 4.27 -9.22 9.18
C LEU A 146 3.15 -9.87 9.99
N ILE A 147 1.97 -9.23 10.08
CA ILE A 147 0.81 -9.80 10.76
C ILE A 147 0.41 -11.13 10.11
N ARG A 148 0.40 -11.19 8.78
CA ARG A 148 0.04 -12.41 8.06
C ARG A 148 1.06 -13.53 8.26
N CYS A 149 2.36 -13.21 8.26
CA CYS A 149 3.40 -14.18 8.62
C CYS A 149 3.25 -14.67 10.06
N GLY A 150 3.00 -13.78 11.01
CA GLY A 150 2.82 -14.13 12.42
C GLY A 150 1.61 -15.03 12.67
N ILE A 151 0.47 -14.76 12.02
CA ILE A 151 -0.75 -15.57 12.15
C ILE A 151 -0.61 -16.93 11.43
N GLY A 152 0.11 -16.98 10.32
CA GLY A 152 0.36 -18.22 9.57
C GLY A 152 1.39 -19.16 10.20
N LEU A 153 2.05 -18.73 11.28
CA LEU A 153 3.12 -19.48 11.93
C LEU A 153 2.55 -20.55 12.88
N ASP A 154 2.84 -21.82 12.60
CA ASP A 154 2.46 -22.92 13.50
C ASP A 154 3.34 -22.95 14.76
N SER A 155 2.80 -22.43 15.85
CA SER A 155 3.45 -22.39 17.16
C SER A 155 3.85 -23.78 17.71
N ILE A 156 3.15 -24.85 17.33
CA ILE A 156 3.39 -26.20 17.83
C ILE A 156 4.63 -26.79 17.16
N SER A 157 4.70 -26.72 15.83
CA SER A 157 5.89 -27.14 15.07
C SER A 157 7.11 -26.27 15.37
N LEU A 158 6.90 -24.97 15.59
CA LEU A 158 7.97 -24.05 15.96
C LEU A 158 8.60 -24.42 17.30
N ARG A 159 7.80 -24.77 18.32
CA ARG A 159 8.34 -25.17 19.63
C ARG A 159 9.15 -26.47 19.56
N SER A 160 8.76 -27.40 18.69
CA SER A 160 9.48 -28.65 18.49
C SER A 160 10.84 -28.44 17.82
N HIS A 161 10.96 -27.48 16.89
CA HIS A 161 12.17 -27.23 16.09
C HIS A 161 12.69 -25.79 16.19
N TRP A 162 12.51 -25.14 17.34
CA TRP A 162 12.77 -23.71 17.50
C TRP A 162 14.24 -23.35 17.24
N MET A 163 15.16 -24.24 17.62
CA MET A 163 16.60 -24.05 17.42
C MET A 163 16.98 -24.10 15.93
N LEU A 164 16.40 -25.02 15.16
CA LEU A 164 16.65 -25.13 13.72
C LEU A 164 16.04 -23.95 12.97
N CYS A 165 14.78 -23.62 13.26
CA CYS A 165 14.10 -22.49 12.62
C CYS A 165 14.78 -21.15 12.95
N GLY A 166 15.15 -20.94 14.22
CA GLY A 166 15.89 -19.76 14.66
C GLY A 166 17.31 -19.70 14.09
N SER A 167 18.00 -20.84 13.97
CA SER A 167 19.31 -20.90 13.33
C SER A 167 19.20 -20.50 11.86
N ILE A 168 18.30 -21.12 11.09
CA ILE A 168 18.12 -20.79 9.66
C ILE A 168 17.71 -19.32 9.47
N GLY A 169 16.88 -18.76 10.35
CA GLY A 169 16.50 -17.35 10.26
C GLY A 169 17.65 -16.40 10.64
N ILE A 170 18.23 -16.55 11.83
CA ILE A 170 19.17 -15.56 12.39
C ILE A 170 20.60 -15.82 11.91
N ILE A 171 21.07 -17.08 11.95
CA ILE A 171 22.44 -17.40 11.55
C ILE A 171 22.63 -17.20 10.05
N SER A 172 21.66 -17.61 9.22
CA SER A 172 21.77 -17.48 7.76
C SER A 172 21.82 -16.01 7.36
N VAL A 173 20.93 -15.19 7.92
CA VAL A 173 20.88 -13.75 7.62
C VAL A 173 22.16 -13.06 8.08
N ILE A 174 22.70 -13.37 9.27
CA ILE A 174 23.99 -12.80 9.71
C ILE A 174 25.11 -13.15 8.72
N PHE A 175 25.18 -14.41 8.26
CA PHE A 175 26.18 -14.83 7.29
C PHE A 175 26.00 -14.16 5.93
N GLU A 176 24.77 -14.05 5.43
CA GLU A 176 24.45 -13.34 4.19
C GLU A 176 24.82 -11.86 4.28
N THR A 177 24.44 -11.18 5.37
CA THR A 177 24.81 -9.78 5.61
C THR A 177 26.33 -9.60 5.63
N ILE A 178 27.09 -10.45 6.33
CA ILE A 178 28.56 -10.37 6.35
C ILE A 178 29.13 -10.57 4.95
N ALA A 179 28.65 -11.57 4.21
CA ALA A 179 29.10 -11.85 2.84
C ALA A 179 28.83 -10.65 1.91
N ILE A 180 27.68 -10.00 2.02
CA ILE A 180 27.31 -8.81 1.24
C ILE A 180 28.16 -7.61 1.63
N VAL A 181 28.39 -7.37 2.93
CA VAL A 181 29.24 -6.27 3.41
C VAL A 181 30.67 -6.42 2.90
N CYS A 182 31.25 -7.62 3.02
CA CYS A 182 32.58 -7.91 2.50
C CYS A 182 32.63 -7.72 0.98
N THR A 183 31.67 -8.28 0.24
CA THR A 183 31.65 -8.17 -1.23
C THR A 183 31.49 -6.72 -1.67
N SER A 184 30.58 -5.96 -1.04
CA SER A 184 30.32 -4.55 -1.33
C SER A 184 31.55 -3.67 -1.08
N TYR A 185 32.24 -3.89 0.04
CA TYR A 185 33.41 -3.09 0.40
C TYR A 185 34.63 -3.44 -0.47
N PHE A 186 34.92 -4.73 -0.67
CA PHE A 186 36.12 -5.16 -1.38
C PHE A 186 35.99 -5.14 -2.91
N ILE A 187 34.82 -5.46 -3.47
CA ILE A 187 34.63 -5.57 -4.92
C ILE A 187 34.10 -4.27 -5.53
N PHE A 188 33.17 -3.59 -4.85
CA PHE A 188 32.53 -2.37 -5.38
C PHE A 188 33.14 -1.08 -4.81
N HIS A 189 34.10 -1.17 -3.88
CA HIS A 189 34.76 -0.02 -3.23
C HIS A 189 33.77 1.00 -2.63
N ILE A 190 32.61 0.53 -2.19
CA ILE A 190 31.56 1.34 -1.55
C ILE A 190 31.99 1.68 -0.12
N PRO A 191 31.70 2.88 0.41
CA PRO A 191 32.07 3.22 1.79
C PRO A 191 31.38 2.28 2.79
N PHE A 192 32.11 1.94 3.85
CA PHE A 192 31.73 0.92 4.83
C PHE A 192 30.31 1.09 5.40
N GLY A 193 29.89 2.33 5.66
CA GLY A 193 28.53 2.62 6.14
C GLY A 193 27.42 2.24 5.15
N LEU A 194 27.63 2.48 3.85
CA LEU A 194 26.69 2.07 2.81
C LEU A 194 26.70 0.56 2.59
N SER A 195 27.85 -0.10 2.74
CA SER A 195 27.95 -1.55 2.66
C SER A 195 27.17 -2.24 3.78
N ILE A 196 27.25 -1.73 5.02
CA ILE A 196 26.43 -2.23 6.14
C ILE A 196 24.94 -2.03 5.85
N LEU A 197 24.54 -0.85 5.38
CA LEU A 197 23.14 -0.57 5.06
C LEU A 197 22.62 -1.53 3.97
N LEU A 198 23.42 -1.79 2.94
CA LEU A 198 23.08 -2.74 1.88
C LEU A 198 22.89 -4.16 2.42
N GLY A 199 23.80 -4.61 3.28
CA GLY A 199 23.72 -5.95 3.89
C GLY A 199 22.55 -6.14 4.86
N CYS A 200 22.04 -5.07 5.48
CA CYS A 200 20.87 -5.12 6.38
C CYS A 200 19.51 -5.07 5.65
N VAL A 201 19.48 -4.57 4.41
CA VAL A 201 18.23 -4.47 3.62
C VAL A 201 17.85 -5.79 2.97
N ILE A 202 18.85 -6.64 2.71
CA ILE A 202 18.71 -7.98 2.15
C ILE A 202 18.32 -8.95 3.25
#